data_AF-A0AAE0Q6V7-F1
#
_entry.id   AF-A0AAE0Q6V7-F1
#
_cell.length_a   1.000
_cell.length_b   1.000
_cell.length_c   1.000
_cell.angle_alpha   90.00
_cell.angle_beta   90.00
_cell.angle_gamma   90.00
#
_symmetry.space_group_name_H-M   'P 1'
#
loop_
_entity.id
_entity.type
_entity.pdbx_description
1 polymer ?
#
loop_
_entity_poly.entity_id
_entity_poly.type
_entity_poly.pdbx_seq_one_letter_code
_entity_poly.pdbx_strand_id
1 'polypeptide(L)'
;MNSFETYNDMAFGDIFLHLLTGHLTLLSDEFGTEEFCTSVFDNFLLTSSSSKENVHRHTLRLLNHLHQKVHTSSLEALMKTLEPPKQSSEPVKELYTQLVEKIEASKRSPPEPEEAPTLDLGLHPVAVPATPTTPV
;
A
#
# COMPACT_ATOMS: atom_id res chain seq x y z
N MET A 1 25.60 -6.80 -31.13
CA MET A 1 24.39 -6.86 -30.29
C MET A 1 24.88 -7.00 -28.86
N ASN A 2 24.75 -5.96 -28.03
CA ASN A 2 25.22 -5.98 -26.64
C ASN A 2 24.29 -6.85 -25.80
N SER A 3 24.75 -8.05 -25.44
CA SER A 3 23.96 -9.03 -24.67
C SER A 3 23.37 -8.43 -23.39
N PHE A 4 24.10 -7.53 -22.73
CA PHE A 4 23.68 -6.87 -21.50
C PHE A 4 22.40 -6.03 -21.64
N GLU A 5 22.26 -5.30 -22.74
CA GLU A 5 21.07 -4.48 -23.00
C GLU A 5 19.84 -5.36 -23.23
N THR A 6 20.01 -6.51 -23.90
CA THR A 6 18.94 -7.51 -24.10
C THR A 6 18.52 -8.16 -22.78
N TYR A 7 19.46 -8.49 -21.89
CA TYR A 7 19.13 -9.03 -20.56
C TYR A 7 18.43 -8.00 -19.68
N ASN A 8 18.86 -6.74 -19.72
CA ASN A 8 18.20 -5.66 -18.98
C ASN A 8 16.76 -5.47 -19.45
N ASP A 9 16.52 -5.50 -20.76
CA ASP A 9 15.18 -5.37 -21.33
C ASP A 9 14.25 -6.52 -20.89
N MET A 10 14.76 -7.76 -20.88
CA MET A 10 14.00 -8.91 -20.36
C MET A 10 13.72 -8.81 -18.86
N ALA A 11 14.66 -8.35 -18.05
CA ALA A 11 14.48 -8.22 -16.60
C ALA A 11 13.37 -7.22 -16.21
N PHE A 12 13.11 -6.22 -17.06
CA PHE A 12 12.01 -5.27 -16.93
C PHE A 12 10.80 -5.62 -17.80
N GLY A 13 10.71 -6.88 -18.26
CA GLY A 13 9.52 -7.41 -18.90
C GLY A 13 8.34 -7.43 -17.92
N ASP A 14 7.13 -7.26 -18.45
CA ASP A 14 5.89 -7.22 -17.67
C ASP A 14 5.72 -8.41 -16.72
N ILE A 15 6.16 -9.61 -17.13
CA ILE A 15 6.07 -10.82 -16.32
C ILE A 15 6.88 -10.67 -15.03
N PHE A 16 8.16 -10.29 -15.14
CA PHE A 16 9.03 -10.14 -13.97
C PHE A 16 8.60 -8.98 -13.08
N LEU A 17 8.21 -7.86 -13.67
CA LEU A 17 7.69 -6.72 -12.92
C LEU A 17 6.40 -7.06 -12.18
N HIS A 18 5.49 -7.81 -12.80
CA HIS A 18 4.27 -8.26 -12.14
C HIS A 18 4.57 -9.20 -10.97
N LEU A 19 5.48 -10.16 -11.16
CA LEU A 19 5.91 -11.04 -10.07
C LEU A 19 6.55 -10.24 -8.94
N LEU A 20 7.49 -9.34 -9.25
CA LEU A 20 8.17 -8.51 -8.26
C LEU A 20 7.19 -7.64 -7.47
N THR A 21 6.32 -6.91 -8.16
CA THR A 21 5.31 -6.06 -7.50
C THR A 21 4.33 -6.87 -6.67
N GLY A 22 4.00 -8.10 -7.08
CA GLY A 22 3.23 -9.04 -6.26
C GLY A 22 3.94 -9.38 -4.95
N HIS A 23 5.24 -9.72 -5.00
CA HIS A 23 6.02 -10.02 -3.79
C HIS A 23 6.21 -8.79 -2.90
N LEU A 24 6.47 -7.61 -3.47
CA LEU A 24 6.56 -6.36 -2.72
C LEU A 24 5.25 -6.05 -2.00
N THR A 25 4.10 -6.37 -2.62
CA THR A 25 2.79 -6.20 -1.97
C THR A 25 2.65 -7.05 -0.70
N LEU A 26 3.26 -8.25 -0.67
CA LEU A 26 3.28 -9.11 0.51
C LEU A 26 4.19 -8.56 1.63
N LEU A 27 5.11 -7.67 1.30
CA LEU A 27 6.00 -6.97 2.25
C LEU A 27 5.45 -5.58 2.62
N SER A 28 4.13 -5.40 2.58
CA SER A 28 3.50 -4.09 2.73
C SER A 28 3.91 -3.35 4.00
N ASP A 29 4.13 -4.05 5.10
CA ASP A 29 4.45 -3.41 6.40
C ASP A 29 5.87 -2.82 6.44
N GLU A 30 6.79 -3.28 5.58
CA GLU A 30 8.16 -2.75 5.50
C GLU A 30 8.20 -1.35 4.87
N PHE A 31 7.19 -1.01 4.05
CA PHE A 31 7.07 0.29 3.39
C PHE A 31 6.79 1.46 4.36
N GLY A 32 6.54 1.19 5.64
CA GLY A 32 6.44 2.25 6.65
C GLY A 32 7.77 2.95 6.92
N THR A 33 8.89 2.39 6.46
CA THR A 33 10.24 2.93 6.64
C THR A 33 10.72 3.69 5.41
N GLU A 34 11.45 4.78 5.63
CA GLU A 34 12.05 5.56 4.55
C GLU A 34 13.16 4.77 3.84
N GLU A 35 13.98 4.00 4.56
CA GLU A 35 15.10 3.27 3.96
C GLU A 35 14.62 2.20 2.97
N PHE A 36 13.54 1.49 3.30
CA PHE A 36 12.96 0.49 2.40
C PHE A 36 12.32 1.16 1.19
N CYS A 37 11.57 2.25 1.40
CA CYS A 37 10.99 3.04 0.30
C CYS A 37 12.07 3.54 -0.67
N THR A 38 13.15 4.11 -0.17
CA THR A 38 14.25 4.60 -1.02
C THR A 38 14.96 3.47 -1.75
N SER A 39 15.17 2.33 -1.08
CA SER A 39 15.80 1.17 -1.71
C SER A 39 14.97 0.60 -2.87
N VAL A 40 13.65 0.49 -2.69
CA VAL A 40 12.75 -0.09 -3.70
C VAL A 40 12.38 0.92 -4.77
N PHE A 41 11.96 2.12 -4.38
CA PHE A 41 11.48 3.12 -5.34
C PHE A 41 12.63 3.86 -6.00
N ASP A 42 13.45 4.60 -5.25
CA ASP A 42 14.46 5.48 -5.85
C ASP A 42 15.58 4.68 -6.52
N ASN A 43 16.17 3.74 -5.78
CA ASN A 43 17.37 3.01 -6.22
C ASN A 43 17.08 1.90 -7.24
N PHE A 44 15.83 1.45 -7.37
CA PHE A 44 15.47 0.35 -8.27
C PHE A 44 14.40 0.75 -9.29
N LEU A 45 13.15 1.00 -8.85
CA LEU A 45 12.03 1.23 -9.78
C LEU A 45 12.17 2.54 -10.57
N LEU A 46 12.40 3.68 -9.91
CA LEU A 46 12.48 5.01 -10.53
C LEU A 46 13.76 5.20 -11.34
N THR A 47 14.88 4.66 -10.85
CA THR A 47 16.14 4.61 -11.64
C THR A 47 15.92 3.92 -12.98
N SER A 48 15.05 2.90 -13.02
CA SER A 48 14.75 2.12 -14.23
C SER A 48 13.58 2.68 -15.05
N SER A 49 12.67 3.46 -14.45
CA SER A 49 11.42 3.90 -15.06
C SER A 49 11.57 4.98 -16.13
N SER A 50 12.58 5.85 -16.00
CA SER A 50 12.86 6.94 -16.95
C SER A 50 13.01 6.47 -18.41
N SER A 51 13.38 5.20 -18.60
CA SER A 51 13.54 4.57 -19.92
C SER A 51 12.41 3.60 -20.31
N LYS A 52 11.48 3.28 -19.40
CA LYS A 52 10.53 2.15 -19.58
C LYS A 52 9.15 2.44 -18.98
N GLU A 53 8.17 2.63 -19.85
CA GLU A 53 6.75 2.86 -19.47
C GLU A 53 6.16 1.70 -18.65
N ASN A 54 6.58 0.45 -18.92
CA ASN A 54 6.11 -0.72 -18.17
C ASN A 54 6.45 -0.62 -16.68
N VAL A 55 7.67 -0.15 -16.36
CA VAL A 55 8.10 0.04 -14.97
C VAL A 55 7.23 1.11 -14.30
N HIS A 56 6.98 2.24 -14.98
CA HIS A 56 6.10 3.29 -14.47
C HIS A 56 4.70 2.75 -14.16
N ARG A 57 4.10 2.02 -15.10
CA ARG A 57 2.77 1.41 -14.93
C ARG A 57 2.71 0.44 -13.75
N HIS A 58 3.73 -0.40 -13.57
CA HIS A 58 3.79 -1.36 -12.47
C HIS A 58 4.04 -0.70 -11.11
N THR A 59 4.89 0.33 -11.05
CA THR A 59 5.08 1.13 -9.83
C THR A 59 3.77 1.80 -9.39
N LEU A 60 3.00 2.38 -10.33
CA LEU A 60 1.69 2.95 -10.01
C LEU A 60 0.69 1.92 -9.51
N ARG A 61 0.69 0.70 -10.06
CA ARG A 61 -0.14 -0.41 -9.56
C ARG A 61 0.23 -0.82 -8.14
N LEU A 62 1.53 -0.94 -7.87
CA LEU A 62 2.02 -1.26 -6.53
C LEU A 62 1.57 -0.20 -5.51
N LEU A 63 1.77 1.09 -5.81
CA LEU A 63 1.34 2.18 -4.93
C LEU A 63 -0.17 2.22 -4.74
N ASN A 64 -0.95 1.91 -5.77
CA ASN A 64 -2.41 1.79 -5.66
C ASN A 64 -2.84 0.78 -4.60
N HIS A 65 -2.05 -0.26 -4.33
CA HIS A 65 -2.31 -1.23 -3.27
C HIS A 65 -1.68 -0.85 -1.93
N LEU A 66 -0.52 -0.19 -1.95
CA LEU A 66 0.28 0.05 -0.75
C LEU A 66 0.20 1.47 -0.17
N HIS A 67 -0.49 2.41 -0.81
CA HIS A 67 -0.49 3.82 -0.40
C HIS A 67 -0.78 4.09 1.09
N GLN A 68 -1.55 3.24 1.79
CA GLN A 68 -1.81 3.36 3.24
C GLN A 68 -0.64 2.94 4.12
N LYS A 69 0.26 2.14 3.58
CA LYS A 69 1.40 1.52 4.29
C LYS A 69 2.72 2.19 3.97
N VAL A 70 2.78 2.93 2.86
CA VAL A 70 3.97 3.67 2.44
C VAL A 70 4.21 4.87 3.34
N HIS A 71 5.46 5.06 3.73
CA HIS A 71 5.91 6.22 4.49
C HIS A 71 5.45 7.53 3.84
N THR A 72 4.79 8.40 4.61
CA THR A 72 4.08 9.58 4.09
C THR A 72 4.96 10.50 3.25
N SER A 73 6.16 10.83 3.74
CA SER A 73 7.10 11.68 3.01
C SER A 73 7.53 11.06 1.68
N SER A 74 7.72 9.74 1.67
CA SER A 74 8.06 8.99 0.46
C SER A 74 6.87 8.98 -0.52
N LEU A 75 5.65 8.80 -0.03
CA LEU A 75 4.43 8.85 -0.86
C LEU A 75 4.26 10.21 -1.54
N GLU A 76 4.48 11.32 -0.82
CA GLU A 76 4.40 12.67 -1.38
C GLU A 76 5.46 12.89 -2.48
N ALA A 77 6.70 12.46 -2.23
CA ALA A 77 7.78 12.53 -3.23
C ALA A 77 7.47 11.66 -4.47
N LEU A 78 6.90 10.48 -4.26
CA LEU A 78 6.51 9.56 -5.33
C LEU A 78 5.37 10.12 -6.18
N MET A 79 4.39 10.80 -5.56
CA MET A 79 3.30 11.43 -6.30
C MET A 79 3.81 12.48 -7.28
N LYS A 80 4.76 13.31 -6.85
CA LYS A 80 5.39 14.30 -7.72
C LYS A 80 6.23 13.66 -8.83
N THR A 81 6.98 12.63 -8.49
CA THR A 81 7.92 11.98 -9.44
C THR A 81 7.20 11.13 -10.48
N LEU A 82 6.11 10.48 -10.09
CA LEU A 82 5.32 9.59 -10.95
C LEU A 82 4.21 10.32 -11.72
N GLU A 83 4.13 11.64 -11.62
CA GLU A 83 3.20 12.44 -12.39
C GLU A 83 3.35 12.13 -13.90
N PRO A 84 2.28 11.66 -14.57
CA PRO A 84 2.36 11.24 -15.94
C PRO A 84 2.64 12.43 -16.88
N PRO A 85 3.69 12.38 -17.72
CA PRO A 85 3.92 13.43 -18.71
C PRO A 85 2.79 13.46 -19.74
N LYS A 86 2.61 14.59 -20.45
CA LYS A 86 1.50 14.76 -21.42
C LYS A 86 1.42 13.65 -22.48
N GLN A 87 2.58 13.13 -22.89
CA GLN A 87 2.73 12.07 -23.89
C GLN A 87 2.58 10.63 -23.36
N SER A 88 2.35 10.44 -22.06
CA SER A 88 2.13 9.12 -21.49
C SER A 88 0.82 8.49 -21.98
N SER A 89 0.80 7.16 -21.97
CA SER A 89 -0.36 6.36 -22.36
C SER A 89 -1.54 6.52 -21.40
N GLU A 90 -2.76 6.28 -21.90
CA GLU A 90 -3.99 6.35 -21.09
C GLU A 90 -3.97 5.46 -19.84
N PRO A 91 -3.49 4.20 -19.88
CA PRO A 91 -3.45 3.36 -18.70
C PRO A 91 -2.57 3.93 -17.56
N VAL A 92 -1.47 4.59 -17.89
CA VAL A 92 -0.59 5.22 -16.88
C VAL A 92 -1.31 6.41 -16.23
N LYS A 93 -1.98 7.23 -17.05
CA LYS A 93 -2.78 8.37 -16.57
C LYS A 93 -3.92 7.91 -15.65
N GLU A 94 -4.66 6.89 -16.07
CA GLU A 94 -5.76 6.32 -15.28
C GLU A 94 -5.30 5.78 -13.93
N LEU A 95 -4.18 5.02 -13.92
CA LEU A 95 -3.61 4.50 -12.68
C LEU A 95 -3.14 5.60 -11.72
N TYR A 96 -2.57 6.68 -12.26
CA TYR A 96 -2.18 7.85 -11.46
C TYR A 96 -3.39 8.57 -10.89
N THR A 97 -4.41 8.84 -11.70
CA THR A 97 -5.67 9.44 -11.24
C THR A 97 -6.31 8.62 -10.13
N GLN A 98 -6.41 7.29 -10.31
CA GLN A 98 -6.95 6.39 -9.30
C GLN A 98 -6.16 6.46 -7.98
N LEU A 99 -4.82 6.56 -8.05
CA LEU A 99 -3.99 6.67 -6.86
C LEU A 99 -4.25 7.97 -6.10
N VAL A 100 -4.31 9.10 -6.82
CA VAL A 100 -4.61 10.42 -6.25
C VAL A 100 -5.99 10.42 -5.57
N GLU A 101 -7.02 9.92 -6.26
CA GLU A 101 -8.37 9.85 -5.69
C GLU A 101 -8.41 9.01 -4.40
N LYS A 102 -7.66 7.91 -4.36
CA LYS A 102 -7.61 6.99 -3.22
C LYS A 102 -6.89 7.60 -2.01
N ILE A 103 -5.80 8.32 -2.25
CA ILE A 103 -5.09 9.07 -1.21
C ILE A 103 -6.01 10.14 -0.62
N GLU A 104 -6.71 10.90 -1.46
CA GLU A 104 -7.62 11.95 -1.00
C GLU A 104 -8.87 11.39 -0.28
N ALA A 105 -9.42 10.28 -0.76
CA ALA A 105 -10.51 9.57 -0.09
C ALA A 105 -10.10 9.11 1.32
N SER A 106 -8.87 8.64 1.48
CA SER A 106 -8.34 8.17 2.76
C SER A 106 -8.13 9.31 3.76
N LYS A 107 -7.80 10.51 3.30
CA LYS A 107 -7.71 11.72 4.15
C LYS A 107 -9.08 12.23 4.60
N ARG A 108 -10.15 11.95 3.84
CA ARG A 108 -11.51 12.42 4.13
C ARG A 108 -12.24 11.58 5.16
N SER A 109 -11.88 10.31 5.35
CA SER A 109 -12.47 9.49 6.42
C SER A 109 -11.99 9.98 7.79
N PRO A 110 -12.89 10.43 8.69
CA PRO A 110 -12.57 10.50 10.11
C PRO A 110 -12.09 9.12 10.60
N PRO A 111 -11.15 9.05 11.55
CA PRO A 111 -10.99 7.82 12.32
C PRO A 111 -12.33 7.59 13.02
N GLU A 112 -13.08 6.59 12.58
CA GLU A 112 -14.08 6.01 13.47
C GLU A 112 -13.30 5.63 14.72
N PRO A 113 -13.63 6.18 15.91
CA PRO A 113 -13.00 5.70 17.11
C PRO A 113 -13.24 4.20 17.12
N GLU A 114 -12.15 3.44 17.08
CA GLU A 114 -12.13 2.01 17.29
C GLU A 114 -12.78 1.79 18.66
N GLU A 115 -14.10 1.64 18.66
CA GLU A 115 -14.84 1.18 19.82
C GLU A 115 -14.32 -0.24 19.99
N ALA A 116 -13.33 -0.36 20.89
CA ALA A 116 -12.71 -1.61 21.25
C ALA A 116 -13.82 -2.67 21.30
N PRO A 117 -13.68 -3.83 20.62
CA PRO A 117 -14.66 -4.87 20.77
C PRO A 117 -14.63 -5.23 22.25
N THR A 118 -15.62 -4.72 22.99
CA THR A 118 -15.98 -5.22 24.30
C THR A 118 -16.48 -6.62 23.97
N LEU A 119 -15.56 -7.57 23.99
CA LEU A 119 -15.86 -8.96 24.18
C LEU A 119 -16.53 -9.01 25.56
N ASP A 120 -17.83 -8.73 25.60
CA ASP A 120 -18.72 -9.16 26.67
C ASP A 120 -18.72 -10.69 26.57
N LEU A 121 -17.66 -11.27 27.13
CA LEU A 121 -17.63 -12.67 27.48
C LEU A 121 -18.73 -12.79 28.52
N GLY A 122 -19.92 -13.21 28.06
CA GLY A 122 -21.16 -13.31 28.82
C GLY A 122 -21.01 -14.17 30.07
N LEU A 123 -20.35 -13.64 31.09
CA LEU A 123 -20.31 -14.15 32.44
C LEU A 123 -21.50 -13.51 33.14
N HIS A 124 -22.67 -14.13 32.96
CA HIS A 124 -23.81 -13.86 33.82
C HIS A 124 -23.35 -13.94 35.29
N PRO A 125 -23.48 -12.87 36.08
CA PRO A 125 -23.34 -12.98 37.52
C PRO A 125 -24.50 -13.85 38.00
N VAL A 126 -24.21 -15.04 38.51
CA VAL A 126 -25.21 -15.88 39.18
C VAL A 126 -25.64 -15.12 40.44
N ALA A 127 -26.83 -14.53 40.40
CA ALA A 127 -27.45 -13.91 41.55
C ALA A 127 -27.76 -15.00 42.60
N VAL A 128 -27.26 -14.78 43.82
CA VAL A 128 -27.45 -15.65 44.98
C VAL A 128 -28.90 -15.51 45.48
N PRO A 129 -29.66 -16.61 45.69
CA PRO A 129 -30.93 -16.53 46.40
C PRO A 129 -30.70 -16.44 47.91
N ALA A 130 -31.21 -15.38 48.53
CA ALA A 130 -31.29 -15.24 49.98
C ALA A 130 -32.39 -16.16 50.54
N THR A 131 -32.04 -17.09 51.42
CA THR A 131 -33.00 -17.87 52.21
C THR A 131 -33.57 -17.04 53.36
N PRO A 132 -34.90 -16.98 53.55
CA PRO A 132 -35.49 -16.34 54.72
C PRO A 132 -35.48 -17.30 55.91
N THR A 133 -34.82 -16.93 57.00
CA THR A 133 -34.99 -17.60 58.30
C THR A 133 -35.69 -16.65 59.27
N THR A 134 -36.95 -16.95 59.52
CA THR A 134 -37.85 -16.35 60.51
C THR A 134 -37.39 -16.66 61.95
N PRO A 135 -37.60 -15.76 62.92
CA PRO A 135 -37.22 -15.98 64.32
C PRO A 135 -38.37 -16.60 65.13
N VAL A 136 -38.03 -17.54 66.03
CA VAL A 136 -38.73 -17.79 67.31
C VAL A 136 -37.67 -18.11 68.35
#